data_AF-A0A6N3X688-F1
#
_entry.id   AF-A0A6N3X688-F1
#
_cell.length_a   1.000
_cell.length_b   1.000
_cell.length_c   1.000
_cell.angle_alpha   90.00
_cell.angle_beta   90.00
_cell.angle_gamma   90.00
#
_symmetry.space_group_name_H-M   'P 1'
#
loop_
_entity.id
_entity.type
_entity.pdbx_description
1 polymer ?
#
loop_
_entity_poly.entity_id
_entity_poly.type
_entity_poly.pdbx_seq_one_letter_code
_entity_poly.pdbx_strand_id
1 'polypeptide(L)'
;MSRRQADALLQAGRLHLNGQPARPGDRAVVGVDSITLDGQLLHLAAAEQQQRYTLLLHKPPGVLCTCRDPQGRPTVLDLLPPATGQGLYPVGRLDRDSEGALLLTNDGDLALRLT
;
A
#
# COMPACT_ATOMS: atom_id res chain seq x y z
N MET A 1 3.57 3.95 -0.34
CA MET A 1 2.69 5.09 0.01
C MET A 1 1.25 4.62 -0.04
N SER A 2 0.43 4.93 0.96
CA SER A 2 -0.98 4.52 0.96
C SER A 2 -1.86 5.46 0.13
N ARG A 3 -3.05 5.01 -0.29
CA ARG A 3 -4.02 5.85 -1.02
C ARG A 3 -4.36 7.14 -0.27
N ARG A 4 -4.56 7.08 1.05
CA ARG A 4 -4.83 8.26 1.88
C ARG A 4 -3.64 9.24 1.93
N GLN A 5 -2.41 8.73 1.94
CA GLN A 5 -1.24 9.58 1.83
C GLN A 5 -1.20 10.28 0.46
N ALA A 6 -1.64 9.60 -0.61
CA ALA A 6 -1.79 10.20 -1.94
C ALA A 6 -2.80 11.33 -1.96
N ASP A 7 -3.97 11.09 -1.39
CA ASP A 7 -5.03 12.09 -1.32
C ASP A 7 -4.56 13.33 -0.52
N ALA A 8 -3.81 13.13 0.56
CA ALA A 8 -3.26 14.24 1.35
C ALA A 8 -2.21 15.06 0.57
N LEU A 9 -1.30 14.41 -0.16
CA LEU A 9 -0.32 15.11 -1.01
C LEU A 9 -0.98 15.84 -2.18
N LEU A 10 -2.05 15.26 -2.73
CA LEU A 10 -2.86 15.87 -3.77
C LEU A 10 -3.58 17.12 -3.25
N GLN A 11 -4.25 17.02 -2.09
CA GLN A 11 -4.90 18.17 -1.43
C GLN A 11 -3.92 19.27 -1.07
N ALA A 12 -2.68 18.92 -0.73
CA ALA A 12 -1.61 19.87 -0.47
C ALA A 12 -1.03 20.53 -1.74
N GLY A 13 -1.50 20.16 -2.95
CA GLY A 13 -1.01 20.71 -4.22
C GLY A 13 0.41 20.28 -4.58
N ARG A 14 0.93 19.22 -3.96
CA ARG A 14 2.32 18.76 -4.13
C ARG A 14 2.51 17.83 -5.31
N LEU A 15 1.42 17.24 -5.80
CA LEU A 15 1.41 16.35 -6.95
C LEU A 15 1.08 17.10 -8.24
N HIS A 16 1.89 16.90 -9.27
CA HIS A 16 1.62 17.40 -10.62
C HIS A 16 1.56 16.25 -11.61
N LEU A 17 0.57 16.29 -12.50
CA LEU A 17 0.41 15.42 -13.64
C LEU A 17 0.75 16.23 -14.90
N ASN A 18 1.77 15.80 -15.64
CA ASN A 18 2.24 16.48 -16.86
C ASN A 18 2.52 17.99 -16.64
N GLY A 19 3.09 18.33 -15.49
CA GLY A 19 3.42 19.71 -15.10
C GLY A 19 2.23 20.54 -14.61
N GLN A 20 1.02 20.00 -14.56
CA GLN A 20 -0.17 20.67 -14.03
C GLN A 20 -0.54 20.12 -12.65
N PRO A 21 -1.03 20.94 -11.70
CA PRO A 21 -1.48 20.45 -10.40
C PRO A 21 -2.56 19.37 -10.54
N ALA A 22 -2.31 18.19 -9.95
CA ALA A 22 -3.22 17.05 -10.02
C ALA A 22 -4.49 17.30 -9.17
N ARG A 23 -5.63 16.80 -9.65
CA ARG A 23 -6.95 16.97 -9.02
C ARG A 23 -7.58 15.62 -8.65
N PRO A 24 -8.49 15.58 -7.66
CA PRO A 24 -9.20 14.35 -7.33
C PRO A 24 -9.97 13.84 -8.56
N GLY A 25 -9.73 12.59 -8.93
CA GLY A 25 -10.36 11.95 -10.09
C GLY A 25 -9.49 11.92 -11.35
N ASP A 26 -8.37 12.65 -11.38
CA ASP A 26 -7.39 12.53 -12.46
C ASP A 26 -6.84 11.11 -12.55
N ARG A 27 -6.64 10.65 -13.79
CA ARG A 27 -6.06 9.33 -14.10
C ARG A 27 -4.79 9.54 -14.88
N ALA A 28 -3.75 8.81 -14.52
CA ALA A 28 -2.49 8.78 -15.25
C ALA A 28 -2.34 7.44 -15.97
N VAL A 29 -1.85 7.50 -17.20
CA VAL A 29 -1.47 6.33 -18.00
C VAL A 29 0.02 6.09 -17.79
N VAL A 30 0.36 4.94 -17.19
CA VAL A 30 1.75 4.57 -16.94
C VAL A 30 2.50 4.45 -18.26
N GLY A 31 3.70 5.04 -18.34
CA GLY A 31 4.54 5.05 -19.54
C GLY A 31 4.22 6.15 -20.55
N VAL A 32 3.12 6.89 -20.35
CA VAL A 32 2.75 8.06 -21.17
C VAL A 32 2.82 9.33 -20.34
N ASP A 33 2.12 9.32 -19.20
CA ASP A 33 2.02 10.48 -18.33
C ASP A 33 3.18 10.54 -17.33
N SER A 34 3.60 11.77 -17.02
CA SER A 34 4.60 12.08 -16.00
C SER A 34 3.92 12.54 -14.72
N ILE A 35 4.22 11.88 -13.60
CA ILE A 35 3.79 12.32 -12.28
C ILE A 35 5.00 12.84 -11.51
N THR A 36 4.90 14.05 -10.98
CA THR A 36 5.94 14.62 -10.11
C THR A 36 5.38 14.91 -8.73
N LEU A 37 6.21 14.69 -7.71
CA LEU A 37 5.95 15.08 -6.32
C LEU A 37 7.02 16.10 -5.93
N ASP A 38 6.62 17.32 -5.60
CA ASP A 38 7.54 18.42 -5.26
C ASP A 38 8.64 18.64 -6.31
N GLY A 39 8.30 18.46 -7.59
CA GLY A 39 9.23 18.58 -8.72
C GLY A 39 10.11 17.34 -8.98
N GLN A 40 10.05 16.30 -8.15
CA GLN A 40 10.74 15.03 -8.40
C GLN A 40 9.86 14.07 -9.19
N LEU A 41 10.37 13.53 -10.30
CA LEU A 41 9.66 12.55 -11.12
C LEU A 41 9.49 11.23 -10.36
N LEU A 42 8.24 10.76 -10.27
CA LEU A 42 7.92 9.45 -9.72
C LEU A 42 8.09 8.40 -10.81
N HIS A 43 9.01 7.46 -10.60
CA HIS A 43 9.11 6.28 -11.45
C HIS A 43 8.01 5.29 -11.06
N LEU A 44 6.96 5.25 -11.87
CA LEU A 44 5.90 4.25 -11.76
C LEU A 44 6.31 3.02 -12.56
N ALA A 45 6.46 1.87 -11.91
CA ALA A 45 6.50 0.61 -12.62
C ALA A 45 5.12 0.37 -13.25
N ALA A 46 5.08 -0.14 -14.49
CA ALA A 46 3.81 -0.61 -15.04
C ALA A 46 3.23 -1.69 -14.13
N ALA A 47 1.93 -1.63 -13.84
CA ALA A 47 1.26 -2.61 -12.97
C ALA A 47 1.43 -4.06 -13.47
N GLU A 48 1.68 -4.26 -14.77
CA GLU A 48 1.97 -5.55 -15.39
C GLU A 48 3.41 -6.04 -15.12
N GLN A 49 4.34 -5.14 -14.85
CA GLN A 49 5.75 -5.44 -14.56
C GLN A 49 6.02 -5.65 -13.07
N GLN A 50 5.05 -5.32 -12.21
CA GLN A 50 5.20 -5.44 -10.78
C GLN A 50 4.90 -6.89 -10.33
N GLN A 51 5.90 -7.55 -9.75
CA GLN A 51 5.71 -8.90 -9.20
C GLN A 51 4.64 -8.88 -8.10
N ARG A 52 3.63 -9.72 -8.28
CA ARG A 52 2.51 -9.86 -7.34
C ARG A 52 2.83 -10.94 -6.33
N TYR A 53 2.67 -10.60 -5.06
CA TYR A 53 2.91 -11.50 -3.94
C TYR A 53 1.62 -11.64 -3.14
N THR A 54 1.29 -12.87 -2.80
CA THR A 54 0.19 -13.20 -1.87
C THR A 54 0.71 -14.24 -0.89
N LEU A 55 0.72 -13.88 0.39
CA LEU A 55 1.20 -14.72 1.48
C LEU A 55 0.04 -15.10 2.39
N LEU A 56 0.07 -16.34 2.88
CA LEU A 56 -0.78 -16.77 3.98
C LEU A 56 0.04 -16.73 5.27
N LEU A 57 -0.37 -15.87 6.19
CA LEU A 57 0.23 -15.73 7.51
C LEU A 57 -0.70 -16.38 8.55
N HIS A 58 -0.16 -17.25 9.39
CA HIS A 58 -0.83 -17.62 10.63
C HIS A 58 -0.52 -16.55 11.69
N LYS A 59 -1.46 -15.62 11.91
CA LYS A 59 -1.31 -14.52 12.85
C LYS A 59 -1.44 -15.06 14.28
N PRO A 60 -0.45 -14.84 15.17
CA PRO A 60 -0.58 -15.14 16.60
C PRO A 60 -1.39 -14.05 17.33
N PRO A 61 -1.90 -14.33 18.54
CA PRO A 61 -2.53 -13.31 19.39
C PRO A 61 -1.51 -12.24 19.82
N GLY A 62 -2.01 -11.06 20.17
CA GLY A 62 -1.21 -9.92 20.63
C GLY A 62 -0.64 -9.01 19.52
N VAL A 63 -0.73 -9.43 18.26
CA VAL A 63 -0.21 -8.69 17.09
C VAL A 63 -1.32 -7.89 16.41
N LEU A 64 -1.01 -6.67 15.93
CA LEU A 64 -1.96 -5.79 15.26
C LEU A 64 -2.04 -6.01 13.74
N CYS A 65 -3.26 -6.08 13.22
CA CYS A 65 -3.52 -6.11 11.79
C CYS A 65 -3.50 -4.68 11.19
N THR A 66 -2.31 -4.09 11.05
CA THR A 66 -2.08 -2.75 10.49
C THR A 66 -0.74 -2.68 9.75
N CYS A 67 -0.61 -1.78 8.77
CA CYS A 67 0.67 -1.55 8.10
C CYS A 67 1.60 -0.60 8.87
N ARG A 68 1.06 0.15 9.84
CA ARG A 68 1.83 1.07 10.69
C ARG A 68 1.12 1.25 12.02
N ASP A 69 1.86 1.11 13.12
CA ASP A 69 1.39 1.46 14.45
C ASP A 69 2.19 2.63 15.03
N PRO A 70 1.56 3.79 15.32
CA PRO A 70 2.25 4.94 15.90
C PRO A 70 2.81 4.69 17.31
N GLN A 71 2.28 3.69 18.02
CA GLN A 71 2.67 3.36 19.39
C GLN A 71 3.76 2.27 19.45
N GLY A 72 4.25 1.81 18.29
CA GLY A 72 5.33 0.82 18.20
C GLY A 72 4.93 -0.59 18.64
N ARG A 73 3.63 -0.92 18.68
CA ARG A 73 3.16 -2.28 18.97
C ARG A 73 3.43 -3.22 17.78
N PRO A 74 3.68 -4.51 18.02
CA PRO A 74 3.92 -5.47 16.96
C PRO A 74 2.77 -5.54 15.97
N THR A 75 3.11 -5.53 14.68
CA THR A 75 2.19 -5.62 13.55
C THR A 75 2.39 -6.90 12.75
N VAL A 76 1.40 -7.25 11.93
CA VAL A 76 1.49 -8.41 11.03
C VAL A 76 2.66 -8.33 10.04
N LEU A 77 3.14 -7.12 9.73
CA LEU A 77 4.31 -6.94 8.86
C LEU A 77 5.63 -7.21 9.59
N ASP A 78 5.68 -7.02 10.91
CA ASP A 78 6.88 -7.29 11.73
C ASP A 78 7.16 -8.79 11.87
N LEU A 79 6.17 -9.64 11.55
CA LEU A 79 6.32 -11.09 11.52
C LEU A 79 6.97 -11.60 10.23
N LEU A 80 7.10 -10.74 9.22
CA LEU A 80 7.69 -11.11 7.93
C LEU A 80 9.22 -10.99 7.96
N PRO A 81 9.95 -11.83 7.21
CA PRO A 81 11.37 -11.61 7.01
C PRO A 81 11.64 -10.22 6.41
N PRO A 82 12.79 -9.58 6.73
CA PRO A 82 13.09 -8.20 6.30
C PRO A 82 13.01 -7.99 4.78
N ALA A 83 13.27 -9.03 3.99
CA ALA A 83 13.26 -8.97 2.53
C ALA A 83 11.85 -9.10 1.90
N THR A 84 10.83 -9.51 2.65
CA THR A 84 9.54 -9.98 2.09
C THR A 84 8.36 -9.06 2.39
N GLY A 85 8.55 -8.01 3.22
CA GLY A 85 7.45 -7.14 3.66
C GLY A 85 7.17 -5.91 2.80
N GLN A 86 8.01 -5.61 1.81
CA GLN A 86 7.95 -4.33 1.12
C GLN A 86 6.74 -4.25 0.17
N GLY A 87 5.78 -3.40 0.52
CA GLY A 87 4.55 -3.18 -0.26
C GLY A 87 3.40 -4.14 0.04
N LEU A 88 3.57 -5.10 0.94
CA LEU A 88 2.48 -5.97 1.40
C LEU A 88 1.57 -5.28 2.40
N TYR A 89 0.29 -5.65 2.40
CA TYR A 89 -0.70 -5.23 3.38
C TYR A 89 -1.73 -6.34 3.63
N PRO A 90 -2.38 -6.36 4.80
CA PRO A 90 -3.36 -7.38 5.14
C PRO A 90 -4.63 -7.26 4.30
N VAL A 91 -5.14 -8.41 3.87
CA VAL A 91 -6.46 -8.57 3.25
C VAL A 91 -7.45 -8.87 4.38
N GLY A 92 -8.32 -7.92 4.67
CA GLY A 92 -9.22 -7.98 5.81
C GLY A 92 -8.51 -7.70 7.13
N ARG A 93 -9.15 -8.08 8.25
CA ARG A 93 -8.65 -7.81 9.60
C ARG A 93 -8.96 -8.97 10.54
N LEU A 94 -7.98 -9.27 11.38
CA LEU A 94 -8.18 -10.03 12.62
C LEU A 94 -7.95 -9.10 13.80
N ASP A 95 -8.75 -9.29 14.84
CA ASP A 95 -8.56 -8.57 16.10
C ASP A 95 -7.22 -8.93 16.74
N ARG A 96 -6.75 -8.07 17.64
CA ARG A 96 -5.45 -8.24 18.30
C ARG A 96 -5.35 -9.60 18.99
N ASP A 97 -6.41 -9.98 19.69
CA ASP A 97 -6.43 -11.18 20.52
C ASP A 97 -6.84 -12.44 19.74
N SER A 98 -7.28 -12.29 18.50
CA SER A 98 -7.61 -13.39 17.60
C SER A 98 -6.35 -13.97 16.95
N GLU A 99 -6.40 -15.27 16.66
CA GLU A 99 -5.37 -16.00 15.92
C GLU A 99 -5.94 -16.62 14.64
N GLY A 100 -5.05 -17.01 13.73
CA GLY A 100 -5.41 -17.81 12.56
C GLY A 100 -4.95 -17.22 11.22
N ALA A 101 -5.59 -17.70 10.16
CA ALA A 101 -5.23 -17.39 8.78
C ALA A 101 -5.52 -15.93 8.41
N LEU A 102 -4.49 -15.22 7.96
CA LEU A 102 -4.56 -13.87 7.42
C LEU A 102 -3.79 -13.80 6.11
N LEU A 103 -4.42 -13.26 5.07
CA LEU A 103 -3.75 -13.03 3.79
C LEU A 103 -3.04 -11.68 3.80
N LEU A 104 -1.86 -11.62 3.18
CA LEU A 104 -1.08 -10.42 2.93
C LEU A 104 -0.80 -10.33 1.43
N THR A 105 -1.03 -9.18 0.80
CA THR A 105 -0.77 -9.01 -0.63
C THR A 105 -0.31 -7.60 -0.97
N ASN A 106 0.36 -7.45 -2.12
CA ASN A 106 0.61 -6.16 -2.77
C ASN A 106 -0.33 -5.92 -3.98
N ASP A 107 -1.25 -6.84 -4.26
CA ASP A 107 -2.25 -6.73 -5.33
C ASP A 107 -3.53 -6.07 -4.79
N GLY A 108 -3.76 -4.83 -5.22
CA GLY A 108 -4.91 -4.00 -4.81
C GLY A 108 -6.25 -4.59 -5.24
N ASP A 109 -6.28 -5.15 -6.44
CA ASP A 109 -7.50 -5.69 -7.03
C ASP A 109 -7.88 -7.00 -6.35
N LEU A 110 -6.90 -7.84 -6.05
CA LEU A 110 -7.13 -9.07 -5.28
C LEU A 110 -7.67 -8.76 -3.89
N ALA A 111 -7.03 -7.81 -3.19
CA ALA A 111 -7.46 -7.44 -1.84
C ALA A 111 -8.89 -6.92 -1.83
N LEU A 112 -9.25 -6.04 -2.78
CA LEU A 112 -10.60 -5.48 -2.90
C LEU A 112 -11.66 -6.55 -3.19
N ARG A 113 -11.33 -7.59 -3.96
CA ARG A 113 -12.29 -8.67 -4.29
C ARG A 113 -12.55 -9.62 -3.13
N LEU A 114 -11.61 -9.73 -2.19
CA LEU A 114 -11.66 -10.67 -1.08
C LEU A 114 -12.23 -10.06 0.21
N THR A 115 -12.53 -8.76 0.23
CA THR A 115 -13.01 -8.01 1.39
C THR A 115 -14.29 -7.25 1.07
#